data_AF-A0A2X3F704-F1
#
_entry.id   AF-A0A2X3F704-F1
#
_cell.length_a   1.000
_cell.length_b   1.000
_cell.length_c   1.000
_cell.angle_alpha   90.00
_cell.angle_beta   90.00
_cell.angle_gamma   90.00
#
_symmetry.space_group_name_H-M   'P 1'
#
loop_
_entity.id
_entity.type
_entity.pdbx_description
1 polymer ?
#
loop_
_entity_poly.entity_id
_entity_poly.type
_entity_poly.pdbx_seq_one_letter_code
_entity_poly.pdbx_strand_id
1 'polypeptide(L)' 'MAYLPWLESWAEWAMHEMPRTEQGGMQHMTLAEENHQQMWDDTLMMTVLPLAKIGKLLNRPQYVEEATTSSCSMCRT' A
#
# COMPACT_ATOMS: atom_id res chain seq x y z
N MET A 1 -13.67 -19.08 -9.44
CA MET A 1 -13.20 -17.82 -8.85
C MET A 1 -11.99 -18.08 -7.96
N ALA A 2 -10.80 -18.26 -8.55
CA ALA A 2 -9.62 -18.70 -7.79
C ALA A 2 -8.75 -17.56 -7.24
N TYR A 3 -8.92 -16.33 -7.72
CA TYR A 3 -8.02 -15.20 -7.42
C TYR A 3 -8.51 -14.28 -6.30
N LEU A 4 -9.80 -14.33 -5.95
CA LEU A 4 -10.37 -13.53 -4.87
C LEU A 4 -9.62 -13.64 -3.53
N PRO A 5 -9.36 -14.85 -2.99
CA PRO A 5 -8.68 -14.97 -1.70
C PRO A 5 -7.24 -14.44 -1.73
N TRP A 6 -6.57 -14.51 -2.90
CA TRP A 6 -5.25 -13.92 -3.07
C TRP A 6 -5.33 -12.39 -3.03
N LEU A 7 -6.26 -11.77 -3.78
CA LEU A 7 -6.41 -10.31 -3.78
C LEU A 7 -6.77 -9.77 -2.40
N GLU A 8 -7.64 -10.46 -1.65
CA GLU A 8 -7.98 -10.07 -0.29
C GLU A 8 -6.78 -10.21 0.66
N SER A 9 -6.08 -11.35 0.64
CA SER A 9 -4.93 -11.55 1.53
C SER A 9 -3.82 -10.51 1.32
N TRP A 10 -3.55 -10.13 0.07
CA TRP A 10 -2.54 -9.11 -0.24
C TRP A 10 -2.99 -7.71 0.14
N ALA A 11 -4.28 -7.39 -0.06
CA ALA A 11 -4.81 -6.09 0.34
C ALA A 11 -4.86 -5.93 1.86
N GLU A 12 -5.23 -6.98 2.60
CA GLU A 12 -5.23 -6.99 4.07
C GLU A 12 -3.80 -6.80 4.61
N TRP A 13 -2.82 -7.52 4.04
CA TRP A 13 -1.41 -7.34 4.41
C TRP A 13 -0.92 -5.90 4.19
N ALA A 14 -1.21 -5.31 3.02
CA ALA A 14 -0.81 -3.94 2.70
C ALA A 14 -1.46 -2.88 3.60
N MET A 15 -2.67 -3.15 4.10
CA MET A 15 -3.41 -2.25 5.00
C MET A 15 -2.98 -2.35 6.45
N HIS A 16 -2.72 -3.55 6.96
CA HIS A 16 -2.58 -3.80 8.40
C HIS A 16 -1.19 -4.25 8.84
N GLU A 17 -0.46 -4.98 7.99
CA GLU A 17 0.84 -5.56 8.37
C GLU A 17 2.02 -4.79 7.81
N MET A 18 1.85 -4.11 6.67
CA MET A 18 2.94 -3.39 6.04
C MET A 18 3.40 -2.19 6.90
N PRO A 19 4.70 -2.09 7.22
CA PRO A 19 5.23 -1.04 8.08
C PRO A 19 4.97 0.35 7.51
N ARG A 20 4.66 1.28 8.41
CA ARG A 20 4.42 2.69 8.10
C ARG A 20 5.56 3.55 8.63
N THR A 21 5.88 4.62 7.90
CA THR A 21 6.79 5.66 8.35
C THR A 21 6.13 6.55 9.40
N GLU A 22 6.90 7.39 10.10
CA GLU A 22 6.37 8.30 11.14
C GLU A 22 5.31 9.28 10.61
N GLN A 23 5.34 9.57 9.31
CA GLN A 23 4.35 10.43 8.64
C GLN A 23 3.12 9.67 8.14
N GLY A 24 3.00 8.38 8.48
CA GLY A 24 1.90 7.51 8.08
C GLY A 24 1.97 7.01 6.64
N GLY A 25 3.12 7.20 5.96
CA GLY A 25 3.33 6.67 4.61
C GLY A 25 3.76 5.20 4.62
N MET A 26 3.55 4.49 3.52
CA MET A 26 4.02 3.11 3.36
C MET A 26 5.55 3.05 3.26
N GLN A 27 6.21 2.31 4.16
CA GLN A 27 7.66 2.17 4.12
C GLN A 27 8.09 1.22 3.00
N HIS A 28 9.15 1.57 2.27
CA HIS A 28 9.70 0.76 1.20
C HIS A 28 10.52 -0.43 1.73
N MET A 29 9.86 -1.44 2.29
CA MET A 29 10.52 -2.68 2.71
C MET A 29 10.77 -3.60 1.51
N THR A 30 12.02 -4.03 1.34
CA THR A 30 12.39 -5.06 0.35
C THR A 30 12.70 -6.39 1.05
N LEU A 31 12.87 -7.46 0.28
CA LEU A 31 13.21 -8.79 0.82
C LEU A 31 14.57 -8.79 1.55
N ALA A 32 15.50 -7.92 1.14
CA ALA A 32 16.88 -7.90 1.64
C ALA A 32 17.13 -6.77 2.64
N GLU A 33 16.41 -5.65 2.52
CA GLU A 33 16.65 -4.44 3.30
C GLU A 33 15.33 -3.85 3.79
N GLU A 34 15.26 -3.54 5.08
CA GLU A 34 14.07 -2.97 5.72
C GLU A 34 13.81 -1.51 5.29
N ASN A 35 14.87 -0.79 4.88
CA ASN A 35 14.86 0.64 4.52
C ASN A 35 14.03 1.48 5.50
N HIS A 36 14.46 1.44 6.77
CA HIS A 36 13.77 2.08 7.88
C HIS A 36 13.45 3.55 7.58
N GLN A 37 12.17 3.93 7.67
CA GLN A 37 11.64 5.27 7.39
C GLN A 37 11.82 5.83 5.97
N GLN A 38 12.20 5.00 4.99
CA GLN A 38 12.30 5.48 3.61
C GLN A 38 11.01 5.26 2.84
N MET A 39 10.59 6.29 2.10
CA MET A 39 9.54 6.19 1.10
C MET A 39 10.16 6.39 -0.28
N TRP A 40 9.90 5.45 -1.18
CA TRP A 40 10.41 5.50 -2.55
C TRP A 40 9.25 5.57 -3.53
N ASP A 41 9.45 6.30 -4.62
CA ASP A 41 8.48 6.56 -5.68
C ASP A 41 7.90 5.28 -6.30
N ASP A 42 8.69 4.21 -6.37
CA ASP A 42 8.25 2.90 -6.87
C ASP A 42 7.17 2.25 -5.97
N THR A 43 7.12 2.57 -4.68
CA THR A 43 6.09 2.06 -3.74
C THR A 43 4.69 2.51 -4.15
N LEU A 44 4.58 3.68 -4.81
CA LEU A 44 3.31 4.17 -5.35
C LEU A 44 2.78 3.26 -6.48
N MET A 45 3.66 2.82 -7.36
CA MET A 45 3.28 1.99 -8.50
C MET A 45 3.14 0.52 -8.11
N MET A 46 3.99 0.02 -7.21
CA MET A 46 4.07 -1.40 -6.86
C MET A 46 3.09 -1.81 -5.77
N THR A 47 2.68 -0.90 -4.88
CA THR A 47 1.83 -1.23 -3.73
C THR A 47 0.53 -0.42 -3.70
N VAL A 48 0.64 0.91 -3.85
CA VAL A 48 -0.52 1.82 -3.74
C VAL A 48 -1.50 1.65 -4.90
N LEU A 49 -1.01 1.54 -6.13
CA LEU A 49 -1.86 1.38 -7.31
C LEU A 49 -2.62 0.03 -7.32
N PRO A 50 -1.99 -1.13 -7.03
CA PRO A 50 -2.72 -2.39 -6.83
C PRO A 50 -3.76 -2.33 -5.71
N LEU A 51 -3.42 -1.72 -4.57
CA LEU A 51 -4.36 -1.57 -3.44
C LEU A 51 -5.61 -0.77 -3.84
N ALA A 52 -5.42 0.37 -4.53
CA ALA A 52 -6.54 1.16 -5.04
C ALA A 52 -7.39 0.38 -6.05
N LYS A 53 -6.76 -0.39 -6.94
CA LYS A 53 -7.46 -1.23 -7.93
C LYS A 53 -8.28 -2.33 -7.27
N ILE A 54 -7.72 -3.01 -6.26
CA ILE A 54 -8.40 -4.05 -5.48
C ILE A 54 -9.56 -3.43 -4.69
N GLY A 55 -9.37 -2.26 -4.07
CA GLY A 55 -10.42 -1.52 -3.38
C GLY A 55 -11.61 -1.20 -4.28
N LYS A 56 -11.37 -0.75 -5.52
CA LYS A 56 -12.43 -0.53 -6.51
C LYS A 56 -13.09 -1.82 -6.97
N LEU A 57 -12.32 -2.90 -7.16
CA LEU A 57 -12.87 -4.19 -7.61
C LEU A 57 -13.76 -4.84 -6.55
N LEU A 58 -13.36 -4.76 -5.28
CA LEU A 58 -14.08 -5.35 -4.14
C LEU A 58 -15.06 -4.38 -3.46
N ASN A 59 -15.23 -3.17 -4.01
CA ASN A 59 -16.04 -2.09 -3.42
C ASN A 59 -15.68 -1.78 -1.95
N ARG A 60 -14.38 -1.78 -1.61
CA ARG A 60 -13.85 -1.40 -0.29
C ARG A 60 -13.22 -0.01 -0.38
N PRO A 61 -13.95 1.08 -0.06
CA PRO A 61 -13.48 2.45 -0.24
C PRO A 61 -12.27 2.79 0.65
N GLN A 62 -12.17 2.17 1.83
CA GLN A 62 -11.05 2.32 2.76
C GLN A 62 -9.67 2.07 2.13
N TYR A 63 -9.57 1.13 1.17
CA TYR A 63 -8.31 0.86 0.47
C TYR A 63 -7.93 1.97 -0.52
N VAL A 64 -8.94 2.64 -1.09
CA VAL A 64 -8.73 3.76 -2.02
C VAL A 64 -8.34 5.03 -1.25
N GLU A 65 -8.92 5.23 -0.07
CA GLU A 65 -8.56 6.34 0.83
C GLU A 65 -7.13 6.19 1.35
N GLU A 66 -6.73 4.99 1.79
CA GLU A 66 -5.36 4.70 2.19
C GLU A 66 -4.38 4.95 1.03
N ALA A 67 -4.73 4.49 -0.17
CA ALA A 67 -3.91 4.70 -1.35
C ALA A 67 -3.75 6.20 -1.69
N THR A 68 -4.81 6.97 -1.53
CA THR A 68 -4.79 8.43 -1.75
C THR A 68 -3.94 9.13 -0.68
N THR A 69 -4.07 8.72 0.58
CA THR A 69 -3.32 9.27 1.70
C THR A 69 -1.82 9.00 1.54
N SER A 70 -1.45 7.76 1.21
CA SER A 70 -0.07 7.35 0.93
C SER A 70 0.53 8.08 -0.28
N SER A 71 -0.26 8.33 -1.32
CA SER A 71 0.18 9.13 -2.46
C SER A 71 0.44 10.59 -2.07
N CYS A 72 -0.42 11.13 -1.20
CA CYS A 72 -0.31 12.51 -0.74
C CYS A 72 0.83 12.71 0.28
N SER A 73 1.15 11.69 1.09
CA SER A 73 2.32 11.72 1.99
C SER A 73 3.63 11.78 1.20
N MET A 74 3.74 11.01 0.10
CA MET A 74 4.94 11.02 -0.76
C MET A 74 5.20 12.39 -1.39
N CYS A 75 4.17 13.05 -1.95
CA CYS A 75 4.32 14.37 -2.58
C CYS A 75 4.74 15.51 -1.62
N ARG A 76 4.76 15.25 -0.30
CA ARG A 76 5.13 16.25 0.73
C ARG A 76 6.55 16.06 1.28
N THR A 77 7.27 15.04 0.83
CA THR A 77 8.67 14.71 1.17
C THR A 77 9.58 15.08 0.01
#